data_AF-A0A2D4NIG3-F1
#
_entry.id   AF-A0A2D4NIG3-F1
#
_cell.length_a   1.000
_cell.length_b   1.000
_cell.length_c   1.000
_cell.angle_alpha   90.00
_cell.angle_beta   90.00
_cell.angle_gamma   90.00
#
_symmetry.space_group_name_H-M   'P 1'
#
loop_
_entity.id
_entity.type
_entity.pdbx_description
1 polymer ?
#
loop_
_entity_poly.entity_id
_entity_poly.type
_entity_poly.pdbx_seq_one_letter_code
_entity_poly.pdbx_strand_id
1 'polypeptide(L)'
;GDFNLPSAGEASGEVREFKASMTALDLTQVIQGPTHIGGNTLDLIFVSGQCLSDLDRENIDITPLSWSDHSLLRLDFQTTIPHRREVDQTIWYRPKRLMEPERFQMELGPIPEALTHSLVRAQ
;
A
#
# COMPACT_ATOMS: atom_id res chain seq x y z
N GLY A 1 3.92 2.48 4.90
CA GLY A 1 2.76 1.74 5.45
C GLY A 1 2.14 2.56 6.53
N ASP A 2 1.23 1.97 7.31
CA ASP A 2 0.57 2.66 8.41
C ASP A 2 1.48 2.73 9.64
N PHE A 3 1.88 3.95 10.03
CA PHE A 3 2.74 4.19 11.19
C PHE A 3 1.96 4.60 12.43
N ASN A 4 0.67 4.94 12.30
CA ASN A 4 -0.16 5.45 13.40
C ASN A 4 0.51 6.56 14.23
N LEU A 5 1.37 7.35 13.60
CA LEU A 5 2.01 8.47 14.27
C LEU A 5 0.97 9.58 14.43
N PRO A 6 0.76 10.11 15.65
CA PRO A 6 -0.28 11.10 15.90
C PRO A 6 -0.08 12.30 14.98
N SER A 7 -1.13 12.69 14.24
CA SER A 7 -1.10 13.78 13.26
C SER A 7 -0.91 15.18 13.86
N ALA A 8 -0.56 15.27 15.15
CA ALA A 8 -0.47 16.50 15.92
C ALA A 8 0.73 17.35 15.47
N GLY A 9 0.68 17.84 14.23
CA GLY A 9 1.64 18.72 13.58
C GLY A 9 3.08 18.21 13.64
N GLU A 10 4.00 19.04 13.19
CA GLU A 10 5.43 18.86 13.48
C GLU A 10 5.78 19.06 14.97
N ALA A 11 4.80 18.98 15.88
CA ALA A 11 4.90 19.47 17.26
C ALA A 11 5.16 18.38 18.30
N SER A 12 4.92 17.10 18.00
CA SER A 12 5.32 15.98 18.86
C SER A 12 6.83 15.69 18.68
N GLY A 13 7.54 15.56 19.81
CA GLY A 13 8.98 15.26 19.79
C GLY A 13 9.29 13.92 19.13
N GLU A 14 8.41 12.94 19.32
CA GLU A 14 8.52 11.58 18.80
C GLU A 14 8.39 11.55 17.28
N VAL A 15 7.41 12.28 16.71
CA VAL A 15 7.26 12.39 15.24
C VAL A 15 8.48 13.06 14.63
N ARG A 16 9.01 14.09 15.29
CA ARG A 16 10.20 14.79 14.84
C ARG A 16 11.45 13.90 14.89
N GLU A 17 11.66 13.16 15.97
CA GLU A 17 12.79 12.23 16.11
C GLU A 17 12.70 11.07 15.12
N PHE A 18 11.49 10.55 14.91
CA PHE A 18 11.26 9.52 13.90
C PHE A 18 11.61 10.03 12.50
N LYS A 19 11.09 11.21 12.10
CA LYS A 19 11.44 11.83 10.81
C LYS A 19 12.92 12.14 10.70
N ALA A 20 13.54 12.66 11.77
CA ALA A 20 14.99 12.92 11.81
C ALA A 20 15.80 11.64 11.63
N SER A 21 15.35 10.52 12.22
CA SER A 21 15.97 9.21 12.04
C SER A 21 15.87 8.73 10.59
N MET A 22 14.73 8.93 9.93
CA MET A 22 14.57 8.60 8.52
C MET A 22 15.48 9.46 7.64
N THR A 23 15.57 10.76 7.90
CA THR A 23 16.52 11.67 7.22
C THR A 23 17.97 11.24 7.45
N ALA A 24 18.34 10.83 8.66
CA ALA A 24 19.68 10.34 8.96
C ALA A 24 20.03 9.03 8.24
N LEU A 25 19.02 8.24 7.88
CA LEU A 25 19.14 7.04 7.03
C LEU A 25 19.10 7.36 5.52
N ASP A 26 19.16 8.63 5.14
CA ASP A 26 19.04 9.10 3.75
C ASP A 26 17.72 8.69 3.08
N LEU A 27 16.65 8.66 3.87
CA LEU A 27 15.30 8.37 3.41
C LEU A 27 14.44 9.63 3.38
N THR A 28 13.76 9.85 2.26
CA THR A 28 12.88 11.00 2.04
C THR A 28 11.42 10.57 2.10
N GLN A 29 10.61 11.28 2.88
CA GLN A 29 9.15 11.08 2.92
C GLN A 29 8.50 11.61 1.63
N VAL A 30 7.68 10.79 0.99
CA VAL A 30 7.04 11.16 -0.30
C VAL A 30 5.57 11.54 -0.17
N ILE A 31 4.87 11.05 0.86
CA ILE A 31 3.45 11.36 1.09
C ILE A 31 3.33 12.63 1.92
N GLN A 32 2.57 13.62 1.44
CA GLN A 32 2.40 14.93 2.10
C GLN A 32 0.92 15.30 2.36
N GLY A 33 -0.01 14.37 2.14
CA GLY A 33 -1.46 14.60 2.27
C GLY A 33 -2.14 13.70 3.31
N PRO A 34 -3.40 13.98 3.68
CA PRO A 34 -4.19 13.10 4.53
C PRO A 34 -4.34 11.73 3.90
N THR A 35 -4.11 10.69 4.69
CA THR A 35 -4.32 9.28 4.26
C THR A 35 -5.47 8.64 5.01
N HIS A 36 -6.07 9.36 5.96
CA HIS A 36 -7.18 8.93 6.79
C HIS A 36 -8.31 9.97 6.75
N ILE A 37 -9.56 9.52 6.87
CA ILE A 37 -10.77 10.38 6.84
C ILE A 37 -10.76 11.47 7.93
N GLY A 38 -10.02 11.26 9.02
CA GLY A 38 -9.81 12.25 10.08
C GLY A 38 -8.88 13.42 9.71
N GLY A 39 -8.40 13.50 8.47
CA GLY A 39 -7.46 14.53 8.02
C GLY A 39 -6.01 14.23 8.38
N ASN A 40 -5.74 13.03 8.89
CA ASN A 40 -4.44 12.63 9.40
C ASN A 40 -3.59 11.95 8.32
N THR A 41 -2.28 12.18 8.35
CA THR A 41 -1.30 11.45 7.54
C THR A 41 -0.70 10.33 8.40
N LEU A 42 -1.34 9.17 8.41
CA LEU A 42 -0.90 7.99 9.19
C LEU A 42 -0.05 7.04 8.34
N ASP A 43 -0.36 6.99 7.04
CA ASP A 43 0.38 6.18 6.08
C ASP A 43 1.55 6.97 5.52
N LEU A 44 2.77 6.55 5.86
CA LEU A 44 4.00 7.17 5.40
C LEU A 44 4.71 6.25 4.41
N ILE A 45 5.36 6.86 3.43
CA ILE A 45 6.27 6.17 2.52
C ILE A 45 7.57 6.95 2.50
N PHE A 46 8.66 6.22 2.68
CA PHE A 46 10.03 6.73 2.68
C PHE A 46 10.80 6.06 1.56
N VAL A 47 11.53 6.86 0.79
CA VAL A 47 12.25 6.41 -0.40
C VAL A 47 13.70 6.87 -0.30
N SER A 48 14.66 5.99 -0.61
CA SER A 48 16.08 6.33 -0.65
C SER A 48 16.42 7.22 -1.84
N GLY A 49 17.51 7.98 -1.78
CA GLY A 49 17.89 8.94 -2.83
C GLY A 49 17.90 8.37 -4.25
N GLN A 50 18.36 7.12 -4.43
CA GLN A 50 18.37 6.45 -5.74
C GLN A 50 16.97 6.09 -6.24
N CYS A 51 16.08 5.61 -5.37
CA CYS A 51 14.71 5.30 -5.76
C CYS A 51 13.86 6.57 -5.94
N LEU A 52 14.29 7.69 -5.34
CA LEU A 52 13.60 8.97 -5.40
C LEU A 52 13.75 9.67 -6.76
N SER A 53 14.80 9.37 -7.53
CA SER A 53 14.91 9.81 -8.93
C SER A 53 13.99 9.03 -9.86
N ASP A 54 13.75 7.76 -9.54
CA ASP A 54 12.93 6.88 -10.36
C ASP A 54 11.44 7.02 -10.03
N LEU A 55 11.08 7.64 -8.91
CA LEU A 55 9.69 7.88 -8.53
C LEU A 55 9.09 9.04 -9.33
N ASP A 56 7.95 8.78 -10.00
CA ASP A 56 7.12 9.83 -10.59
C ASP A 56 6.37 10.59 -9.48
N ARG A 57 6.97 11.69 -9.02
CA ARG A 57 6.44 12.48 -7.91
C ARG A 57 5.20 13.28 -8.28
N GLU A 58 4.98 13.55 -9.57
CA GLU A 58 3.82 14.29 -10.04
C GLU A 58 2.56 13.41 -10.08
N ASN A 59 2.75 12.09 -10.15
CA ASN A 59 1.67 11.11 -10.28
C ASN A 59 1.43 10.29 -8.99
N ILE A 60 1.72 10.88 -7.82
CA ILE A 60 1.34 10.29 -6.54
C ILE A 60 -0.15 10.58 -6.30
N ASP A 61 -0.96 9.53 -6.40
CA ASP A 61 -2.41 9.62 -6.20
C ASP A 61 -2.79 9.13 -4.80
N ILE A 62 -3.58 9.94 -4.10
CA ILE A 62 -4.22 9.58 -2.83
C ILE A 62 -5.73 9.55 -3.07
N THR A 63 -6.30 8.34 -3.14
CA THR A 63 -7.71 8.14 -3.49
C THR A 63 -8.51 7.68 -2.28
N PRO A 64 -9.57 8.38 -1.86
CA PRO A 64 -10.42 7.93 -0.77
C PRO A 64 -11.16 6.65 -1.17
N LEU A 65 -11.32 5.73 -0.22
CA LEU A 65 -12.06 4.48 -0.40
C LEU A 65 -13.38 4.55 0.35
N SER A 66 -14.48 4.09 -0.27
CA SER A 66 -15.81 4.15 0.36
C SER A 66 -16.02 3.14 1.49
N TRP A 67 -15.13 2.16 1.61
CA TRP A 67 -15.23 1.03 2.53
C TRP A 67 -14.12 1.00 3.58
N SER A 68 -13.21 1.98 3.55
CA SER A 68 -12.13 2.14 4.53
C SER A 68 -12.05 3.59 4.97
N ASP A 69 -11.67 3.81 6.21
CA ASP A 69 -11.28 5.11 6.73
C ASP A 69 -9.88 5.54 6.26
N HIS A 70 -9.09 4.64 5.66
CA HIS A 70 -7.84 4.94 4.97
C HIS A 70 -8.05 5.16 3.46
N SER A 71 -7.13 5.92 2.86
CA SER A 71 -7.05 6.18 1.43
C SER A 71 -6.09 5.22 0.73
N LEU A 72 -6.38 4.88 -0.52
CA LEU A 72 -5.45 4.18 -1.39
C LEU A 72 -4.34 5.12 -1.84
N LEU A 73 -3.09 4.71 -1.60
CA LEU A 73 -1.90 5.38 -2.11
C LEU A 73 -1.42 4.65 -3.37
N ARG A 74 -1.34 5.37 -4.49
CA ARG A 74 -0.76 4.88 -5.74
C ARG A 74 0.47 5.72 -6.10
N LEU A 75 1.57 5.03 -6.39
CA LEU A 75 2.85 5.61 -6.73
C LEU A 75 3.40 4.85 -7.93
N ASP A 76 3.90 5.57 -8.92
CA ASP A 76 4.47 4.99 -10.13
C ASP A 76 5.99 5.22 -10.15
N PHE A 77 6.75 4.13 -10.35
CA PHE A 77 8.22 4.20 -10.48
C PHE A 77 8.62 3.98 -11.94
N GLN A 78 9.37 4.92 -12.50
CA GLN A 78 9.97 4.90 -13.85
C GLN A 78 11.16 3.95 -13.96
N THR A 79 11.15 2.87 -13.19
CA THR A 79 12.19 1.84 -13.28
C THR A 79 11.98 1.06 -14.58
N THR A 80 13.09 0.72 -15.25
CA THR A 80 13.03 -0.40 -16.20
C THR A 80 12.56 -1.63 -15.43
N ILE A 81 11.59 -2.37 -15.99
CA ILE A 81 10.98 -3.58 -15.43
C ILE A 81 12.00 -4.28 -14.53
N PRO A 82 11.74 -4.46 -13.22
CA PRO A 82 12.73 -4.98 -12.30
C PRO A 82 13.32 -6.21 -12.95
N HIS A 83 14.63 -6.21 -13.19
CA HIS A 83 15.31 -7.26 -13.94
C HIS A 83 14.72 -8.58 -13.48
N ARG A 84 13.92 -9.21 -14.36
CA ARG A 84 13.32 -10.50 -14.07
C ARG A 84 14.51 -11.38 -13.80
N ARG A 85 14.79 -11.64 -12.53
CA ARG A 85 15.89 -12.52 -12.13
C ARG A 85 15.60 -13.80 -12.90
N GLU A 86 16.52 -14.19 -13.78
CA GLU A 86 16.44 -15.51 -14.38
C GLU A 86 16.21 -16.51 -13.24
N VAL A 87 15.30 -17.44 -13.50
CA VAL A 87 14.58 -18.28 -12.54
C VAL A 87 15.52 -19.33 -11.92
N ASP A 88 16.65 -18.92 -11.36
CA ASP A 88 17.64 -19.80 -10.74
C ASP A 88 17.58 -19.78 -9.21
N GLN A 89 16.79 -18.88 -8.63
CA GLN A 89 16.43 -18.97 -7.23
C GLN A 89 14.99 -19.42 -7.12
N THR A 90 14.81 -20.74 -7.01
CA THR A 90 13.53 -21.33 -6.59
C THR A 90 13.10 -20.61 -5.31
N ILE A 91 12.09 -19.75 -5.41
CA ILE A 91 11.45 -19.17 -4.24
C ILE A 91 10.78 -20.33 -3.53
N TRP A 92 11.35 -20.78 -2.43
CA TRP A 92 10.75 -21.78 -1.56
C TRP A 92 9.52 -21.17 -0.88
N TYR A 93 8.39 -21.20 -1.57
CA TYR A 93 7.11 -20.87 -0.96
C TYR A 93 6.74 -21.99 0.01
N ARG A 94 6.66 -21.67 1.31
CA ARG A 94 6.05 -22.57 2.27
C ARG A 94 4.55 -22.61 1.95
N PRO A 95 3.96 -23.76 1.60
CA PRO A 95 2.53 -23.86 1.39
C PRO A 95 1.84 -23.48 2.69
N LYS A 96 1.38 -22.23 2.83
CA LYS A 96 0.39 -21.92 3.85
C LYS A 96 -0.83 -22.70 3.41
N ARG A 97 -1.26 -23.65 4.26
CA ARG A 97 -2.46 -24.50 4.09
C ARG A 97 -3.45 -23.73 3.22
N LEU A 98 -3.54 -24.15 1.96
CA LEU A 98 -4.39 -23.54 0.96
C LEU A 98 -5.76 -23.44 1.61
N MET A 99 -6.25 -22.22 1.77
CA MET A 99 -7.57 -21.95 2.31
C MET A 99 -8.56 -22.97 1.74
N GLU A 100 -9.21 -23.75 2.60
CA GLU A 100 -10.22 -24.75 2.18
C GLU A 100 -11.35 -24.00 1.49
N PRO A 101 -11.47 -24.08 0.14
CA PRO A 101 -12.32 -23.18 -0.63
C PRO A 101 -13.78 -23.26 -0.18
N GLU A 102 -14.24 -24.48 0.13
CA GLU A 102 -15.60 -24.78 0.55
C GLU A 102 -15.89 -24.20 1.94
N ARG A 103 -14.93 -24.34 2.87
CA ARG A 103 -15.07 -23.81 4.22
C ARG A 103 -15.07 -22.27 4.21
N PHE A 104 -14.20 -21.68 3.40
CA PHE A 104 -14.15 -20.22 3.25
C PHE A 104 -15.44 -19.67 2.63
N GLN A 105 -15.98 -20.32 1.60
CA GLN A 105 -17.28 -19.94 1.03
C GLN A 105 -18.43 -20.07 2.03
N MET A 106 -18.40 -21.10 2.88
CA MET A 106 -19.40 -21.29 3.93
C MET A 106 -19.31 -20.20 5.01
N GLU A 107 -18.10 -19.79 5.40
CA GLU A 107 -17.87 -18.69 6.34
C GLU A 107 -18.23 -17.32 5.76
N LEU A 108 -18.07 -17.11 4.44
CA LEU A 108 -18.47 -15.87 3.75
C LEU A 108 -20.00 -15.69 3.64
N GLY A 109 -20.76 -16.78 3.74
CA GLY A 109 -22.20 -16.75 3.51
C GLY A 109 -22.57 -16.53 2.03
N PRO A 110 -23.87 -16.38 1.71
CA PRO A 110 -24.32 -16.18 0.34
C PRO A 110 -23.74 -14.89 -0.24
N ILE A 111 -23.09 -14.98 -1.40
CA ILE A 111 -22.61 -13.81 -2.13
C ILE A 111 -23.82 -12.96 -2.51
N PRO A 112 -23.87 -11.67 -2.13
CA PRO A 112 -24.95 -10.78 -2.51
C PRO A 112 -25.13 -10.78 -4.03
N GLU A 113 -26.38 -10.92 -4.49
CA GLU A 113 -26.73 -10.96 -5.92
C GLU A 113 -26.24 -9.73 -6.70
N ALA A 114 -26.01 -8.62 -5.98
CA ALA A 114 -25.40 -7.40 -6.52
C ALA A 114 -23.96 -7.58 -7.04
N LEU A 115 -23.26 -8.65 -6.64
CA LEU A 115 -21.86 -8.92 -7.01
C LEU A 115 -21.71 -10.01 -8.08
N THR A 116 -22.79 -10.71 -8.43
CA THR A 116 -22.76 -11.71 -9.51
C THR A 116 -22.98 -11.02 -10.86
N HIS A 117 -21.89 -10.68 -11.56
CA HIS A 117 -21.97 -10.38 -12.99
C HIS A 117 -22.39 -11.67 -13.73
N SER A 118 -23.56 -11.64 -14.37
CA SER A 118 -24.04 -12.71 -15.22
C SER A 118 -23.04 -12.97 -16.34
N LEU A 119 -22.41 -14.15 -16.30
CA LEU A 119 -21.72 -14.71 -17.46
C LEU A 119 -22.80 -15.02 -18.51
N VAL A 120 -23.09 -14.03 -19.36
CA VAL A 120 -23.82 -14.26 -20.59
C VAL A 120 -22.96 -15.21 -21.43
N ARG A 121 -23.41 -16.46 -21.58
CA ARG A 121 -22.84 -17.40 -22.55
C ARG A 121 -22.95 -16.77 -23.94
N ALA A 122 -21.83 -16.48 -24.57
CA ALA A 122 -21.77 -16.31 -26.01
C ALA A 122 -22.10 -17.68 -26.66
N GLN A 123 -23.11 -17.69 -27.54
CA GLN A 123 -23.41 -18.81 -28.45
C GLN A 123 -22.45 -18.79 -29.64
#